data_AF-A0A2T3MLZ3-F1
#
_entry.id   AF-A0A2T3MLZ3-F1
#
_cell.length_a   1.000
_cell.length_b   1.000
_cell.length_c   1.000
_cell.angle_alpha   90.00
_cell.angle_beta   90.00
_cell.angle_gamma   90.00
#
_symmetry.space_group_name_H-M   'P 1'
#
loop_
_entity.id
_entity.type
_entity.pdbx_description
1 polymer ?
#
loop_
_entity_poly.entity_id
_entity_poly.type
_entity_poly.pdbx_seq_one_letter_code
_entity_poly.pdbx_strand_id
1 'polypeptide(L)'
;MKNILALFLVALLSFGVSAGGGSMNNHPRYAENPIYLIFEAYIQDVIGYLPEEKAQSIQSMNLQKVFGSKASEWRSVMKETLHLSDTIDIAILDLWYRNRDQFKSQDGTYEAIWFSQVFTDEYMKKGSQVDVWPEGALDAAKKRIQQAQLVDQT
;
A
#
# COMPACT_ATOMS: atom_id res chain seq x y z
N MET A 1 -5.21 25.35 -9.93
CA MET A 1 -6.19 24.25 -9.80
C MET A 1 -5.57 23.04 -9.10
N LYS A 2 -5.09 23.18 -7.86
CA LYS A 2 -4.43 22.09 -7.10
C LYS A 2 -5.22 21.60 -5.87
N ASN A 3 -6.30 22.28 -5.49
CA ASN A 3 -6.99 22.07 -4.21
C ASN A 3 -8.36 21.40 -4.31
N ILE A 4 -8.85 21.05 -5.51
CA ILE A 4 -10.19 20.43 -5.67
C ILE A 4 -10.10 18.90 -5.53
N LEU A 5 -9.02 18.26 -5.98
CA LEU A 5 -8.85 16.80 -5.88
C LEU A 5 -8.73 16.31 -4.42
N ALA A 6 -8.05 17.08 -3.56
CA ALA A 6 -7.84 16.71 -2.15
C ALA A 6 -9.15 16.71 -1.34
N LEU A 7 -10.09 17.61 -1.65
CA LEU A 7 -11.40 17.65 -1.00
C LEU A 7 -12.33 16.52 -1.43
N PHE A 8 -12.22 16.03 -2.66
CA PHE A 8 -13.07 14.92 -3.12
C PHE A 8 -12.64 13.55 -2.55
N LEU A 9 -11.34 13.28 -2.37
CA LEU A 9 -10.88 12.01 -1.78
C LEU A 9 -11.24 11.89 -0.28
N VAL A 10 -11.15 13.00 0.46
CA VAL A 10 -11.47 13.05 1.90
C VAL A 10 -12.99 12.94 2.15
N ALA A 11 -13.82 13.51 1.27
CA ALA A 11 -15.28 13.46 1.41
C ALA A 11 -15.88 12.07 1.12
N LEU A 12 -15.30 11.28 0.21
CA LEU A 12 -15.79 9.93 -0.11
C LEU A 12 -15.51 8.88 0.97
N LEU A 13 -14.52 9.11 1.84
CA LEU A 13 -14.18 8.23 2.97
C LEU A 13 -15.04 8.45 4.23
N SER A 14 -16.05 9.34 4.16
CA SER A 14 -16.87 9.75 5.30
C SER A 14 -18.20 8.98 5.46
N PHE A 15 -18.50 8.00 4.61
CA PHE A 15 -19.72 7.21 4.72
C PHE A 15 -19.44 5.76 5.13
N GLY A 16 -19.69 5.48 6.42
CA GLY A 16 -20.09 4.17 6.92
C GLY A 16 -18.96 3.28 7.46
N VAL A 17 -18.67 3.39 8.77
CA VAL A 17 -18.73 2.28 9.75
C VAL A 17 -18.75 2.93 11.14
N SER A 18 -19.86 2.72 11.86
CA SER A 18 -19.97 2.98 13.30
C SER A 18 -19.71 1.67 14.04
N ALA A 19 -18.48 1.48 14.51
CA ALA A 19 -18.12 0.81 15.76
C ALA A 19 -16.59 0.76 15.89
N GLY A 20 -16.04 1.54 16.83
CA GLY A 20 -14.71 1.30 17.41
C GLY A 20 -13.52 1.25 16.45
N GLY A 21 -13.19 2.36 15.78
CA GLY A 21 -11.93 2.53 15.08
C GLY A 21 -11.64 4.01 14.90
N GLY A 22 -10.48 4.49 15.37
CA GLY A 22 -10.12 5.90 15.27
C GLY A 22 -10.27 6.43 13.84
N SER A 23 -10.88 7.60 13.70
CA SER A 23 -11.07 8.28 12.41
C SER A 23 -9.73 8.45 11.70
N MET A 24 -9.46 7.61 10.69
CA MET A 24 -8.31 7.74 9.78
C MET A 24 -8.40 9.01 8.90
N ASN A 25 -9.54 9.72 8.95
CA ASN A 25 -9.90 10.80 8.03
C ASN A 25 -9.35 12.19 8.42
N ASN A 26 -8.69 12.32 9.58
CA ASN A 26 -8.14 13.60 10.07
C ASN A 26 -6.65 13.52 10.45
N HIS A 27 -5.94 12.47 10.05
CA HIS A 27 -4.52 12.36 10.38
C HIS A 27 -3.70 13.35 9.52
N PRO A 28 -2.84 14.22 10.13
CA PRO A 28 -2.10 15.26 9.40
C PRO A 28 -1.33 14.77 8.16
N ARG A 29 -0.86 13.53 8.20
CA ARG A 29 -0.17 12.83 7.09
C ARG A 29 -0.92 12.89 5.75
N TYR A 30 -2.24 12.77 5.77
CA TYR A 30 -3.03 12.59 4.54
C TYR A 30 -3.64 13.90 4.03
N ALA A 31 -3.56 14.98 4.81
CA ALA A 31 -4.11 16.27 4.42
C ALA A 31 -3.41 16.84 3.17
N GLU A 32 -2.09 16.66 3.09
CA GLU A 32 -1.28 17.14 1.96
C GLU A 32 -1.14 16.08 0.85
N ASN A 33 -1.16 14.80 1.21
CA ASN A 33 -0.92 13.68 0.31
C ASN A 33 -2.01 12.60 0.44
N PRO A 34 -3.26 12.88 0.03
CA PRO A 34 -4.38 11.96 0.20
C PRO A 34 -4.21 10.64 -0.58
N ILE A 35 -3.37 10.64 -1.62
CA ILE A 35 -3.01 9.43 -2.38
C ILE A 35 -2.29 8.38 -1.52
N TYR A 36 -1.64 8.79 -0.41
CA TYR A 36 -0.97 7.87 0.50
C TYR A 36 -1.96 6.88 1.12
N LEU A 37 -3.20 7.29 1.41
CA LEU A 37 -4.22 6.39 1.94
C LEU A 37 -4.47 5.20 1.01
N ILE A 38 -4.56 5.46 -0.30
CA ILE A 38 -4.83 4.42 -1.29
C ILE A 38 -3.57 3.60 -1.56
N PHE A 39 -2.40 4.22 -1.55
CA PHE A 39 -1.15 3.50 -1.73
C PHE A 39 -0.79 2.60 -0.53
N GLU A 40 -1.05 3.06 0.69
CA GLU A 40 -0.91 2.25 1.90
C GLU A 40 -1.90 1.08 1.90
N ALA A 41 -3.13 1.29 1.41
CA ALA A 41 -4.08 0.20 1.20
C ALA A 41 -3.62 -0.79 0.11
N TYR A 42 -3.04 -0.30 -0.99
CA TYR A 42 -2.39 -1.12 -2.01
C TYR A 42 -1.29 -2.01 -1.41
N ILE A 43 -0.42 -1.44 -0.58
CA ILE A 43 0.66 -2.18 0.08
C ILE A 43 0.08 -3.26 1.01
N GLN A 44 -0.91 -2.90 1.84
CA GLN A 44 -1.59 -3.83 2.75
C GLN A 44 -2.26 -4.99 1.97
N ASP A 45 -2.80 -4.69 0.80
CA ASP A 45 -3.43 -5.67 -0.06
C ASP A 45 -2.42 -6.64 -0.68
N VAL A 46 -1.26 -6.13 -1.15
CA VAL A 46 -0.16 -6.95 -1.67
C VAL A 46 0.36 -7.93 -0.60
N ILE A 47 0.45 -7.51 0.66
CA ILE A 47 0.88 -8.39 1.76
C ILE A 47 -0.25 -9.27 2.32
N GLY A 48 -1.49 -9.14 1.84
CA GLY A 48 -2.63 -9.94 2.28
C GLY A 48 -3.30 -9.49 3.58
N TYR A 49 -3.06 -8.25 4.02
CA TYR A 49 -3.61 -7.68 5.25
C TYR A 49 -4.71 -6.63 5.01
N LEU A 50 -5.08 -6.35 3.76
CA LEU A 50 -6.23 -5.49 3.47
C LEU A 50 -7.53 -6.31 3.57
N PRO A 51 -8.48 -5.92 4.44
CA PRO A 51 -9.79 -6.58 4.47
C PRO A 51 -10.51 -6.45 3.13
N GLU A 52 -11.20 -7.51 2.70
CA GLU A 52 -11.90 -7.55 1.41
C GLU A 52 -12.93 -6.41 1.28
N GLU A 53 -13.70 -6.13 2.33
CA GLU A 53 -14.66 -5.02 2.37
C GLU A 53 -13.99 -3.67 2.04
N LYS A 54 -12.77 -3.46 2.55
CA LYS A 54 -12.02 -2.23 2.29
C LYS A 54 -11.53 -2.18 0.84
N ALA A 55 -11.08 -3.30 0.28
CA ALA A 55 -10.72 -3.39 -1.14
C ALA A 55 -11.92 -3.08 -2.06
N GLN A 56 -13.10 -3.63 -1.74
CA GLN A 56 -14.35 -3.38 -2.48
C GLN A 56 -14.79 -1.91 -2.35
N SER A 57 -14.65 -1.32 -1.16
CA SER A 57 -14.92 0.10 -0.93
C SER A 57 -14.03 1.00 -1.79
N ILE A 58 -12.72 0.72 -1.85
CA ILE A 58 -11.77 1.46 -2.71
C ILE A 58 -12.13 1.31 -4.19
N GLN A 59 -12.45 0.09 -4.64
CA GLN A 59 -12.90 -0.14 -6.01
C GLN A 59 -14.15 0.70 -6.36
N SER A 60 -15.08 0.83 -5.40
CA SER A 60 -16.32 1.59 -5.58
C SER A 60 -16.12 3.11 -5.65
N MET A 61 -14.95 3.63 -5.23
CA MET A 61 -14.62 5.06 -5.31
C MET A 61 -14.41 5.56 -6.75
N ASN A 62 -14.30 4.67 -7.74
CA ASN A 62 -14.11 5.02 -9.16
C ASN A 62 -12.85 5.88 -9.37
N LEU A 63 -11.72 5.43 -8.81
CA LEU A 63 -10.44 6.13 -8.83
C LEU A 63 -9.94 6.43 -10.26
N GLN A 64 -10.30 5.60 -11.24
CA GLN A 64 -9.99 5.82 -12.64
C GLN A 64 -10.53 7.17 -13.14
N LYS A 65 -11.72 7.58 -12.70
CA LYS A 65 -12.29 8.89 -13.04
C LYS A 65 -11.57 10.02 -12.29
N VAL A 66 -11.16 9.77 -11.05
CA VAL A 66 -10.46 10.77 -10.22
C VAL A 66 -9.06 11.07 -10.77
N PHE A 67 -8.33 10.04 -11.17
CA PHE A 67 -6.94 10.15 -11.64
C PHE A 67 -6.80 10.20 -13.17
N GLY A 68 -7.90 10.01 -13.91
CA GLY A 68 -7.87 9.96 -15.38
C GLY A 68 -7.12 8.75 -15.93
N SER A 69 -7.05 7.66 -15.17
CA SER A 69 -6.40 6.40 -15.54
C SER A 69 -7.25 5.61 -16.53
N LYS A 70 -6.59 4.84 -17.40
CA LYS A 70 -7.27 3.94 -18.35
C LYS A 70 -7.64 2.59 -17.73
N ALA A 71 -7.06 2.25 -16.59
CA ALA A 71 -7.34 1.02 -15.89
C ALA A 71 -8.73 1.06 -15.20
N SER A 72 -9.36 -0.11 -15.05
CA SER A 72 -10.64 -0.26 -14.34
C SER A 72 -10.47 -0.72 -12.90
N GLU A 73 -9.48 -1.59 -12.65
CA GLU A 73 -9.20 -2.15 -11.33
C GLU A 73 -8.35 -1.20 -10.51
N TRP A 74 -8.74 -0.93 -9.26
CA TRP A 74 -8.11 0.07 -8.41
C TRP A 74 -6.61 -0.16 -8.23
N ARG A 75 -6.15 -1.42 -8.14
CA ARG A 75 -4.73 -1.77 -8.08
C ARG A 75 -3.98 -1.29 -9.32
N SER A 76 -4.56 -1.53 -10.49
CA SER A 76 -4.00 -1.11 -11.78
C SER A 76 -4.04 0.40 -11.94
N VAL A 77 -5.09 1.07 -11.45
CA VAL A 77 -5.18 2.53 -11.39
C VAL A 77 -4.03 3.09 -10.55
N MET A 78 -3.71 2.48 -9.41
CA MET A 78 -2.59 2.91 -8.56
C MET A 78 -1.24 2.70 -9.25
N LYS A 79 -1.02 1.54 -9.89
CA LYS A 79 0.19 1.29 -10.69
C LYS A 79 0.39 2.35 -11.76
N GLU A 80 -0.66 2.69 -12.51
CA GLU A 80 -0.60 3.73 -13.55
C GLU A 80 -0.36 5.13 -12.95
N THR A 81 -1.12 5.50 -11.93
CA THR A 81 -1.12 6.85 -11.33
C THR A 81 0.22 7.19 -10.67
N LEU A 82 0.83 6.22 -9.98
CA LEU A 82 2.11 6.40 -9.31
C LEU A 82 3.31 5.97 -10.17
N HIS A 83 3.08 5.51 -11.40
CA HIS A 83 4.11 4.94 -12.27
C HIS A 83 4.91 3.83 -11.55
N LEU A 84 4.21 2.98 -10.81
CA LEU A 84 4.84 1.84 -10.14
C LEU A 84 5.43 0.90 -11.18
N SER A 85 6.61 0.34 -10.89
CA SER A 85 7.22 -0.63 -11.80
C SER A 85 6.49 -1.98 -11.74
N ASP A 86 6.77 -2.85 -12.71
CA ASP A 86 6.26 -4.23 -12.70
C ASP A 86 6.78 -5.07 -11.53
N THR A 87 7.85 -4.63 -10.85
CA THR A 87 8.47 -5.32 -9.71
C THR A 87 8.07 -4.77 -8.35
N ILE A 88 7.19 -3.76 -8.28
CA ILE A 88 6.82 -3.11 -7.01
C ILE A 88 6.24 -4.10 -5.99
N ASP A 89 5.44 -5.06 -6.44
CA ASP A 89 4.82 -6.07 -5.57
C ASP A 89 5.89 -6.97 -4.95
N ILE A 90 6.96 -7.23 -5.70
CA ILE A 90 8.11 -8.02 -5.23
C ILE A 90 8.90 -7.21 -4.20
N ALA A 91 9.11 -5.90 -4.43
CA ALA A 91 9.78 -5.03 -3.45
C ALA A 91 9.00 -4.95 -2.13
N ILE A 92 7.68 -4.80 -2.20
CA ILE A 92 6.79 -4.80 -1.03
C ILE A 92 6.91 -6.12 -0.26
N LEU A 93 6.73 -7.26 -0.94
CA LEU A 93 6.77 -8.57 -0.31
C LEU A 93 8.16 -8.89 0.26
N ASP A 94 9.25 -8.60 -0.47
CA ASP A 94 10.60 -8.88 0.01
C ASP A 94 10.91 -8.10 1.30
N LEU A 95 10.57 -6.81 1.36
CA LEU A 95 10.77 -6.00 2.56
C LEU A 95 9.87 -6.47 3.71
N TRP A 96 8.62 -6.83 3.43
CA TRP A 96 7.72 -7.39 4.44
C TRP A 96 8.31 -8.66 5.08
N TYR A 97 8.71 -9.64 4.26
CA TYR A 97 9.24 -10.91 4.75
C TYR A 97 10.61 -10.77 5.43
N ARG A 98 11.47 -9.85 4.96
CA ARG A 98 12.75 -9.60 5.62
C ARG A 98 12.60 -8.89 6.96
N ASN A 99 11.65 -7.96 7.06
CA ASN A 99 11.48 -7.14 8.25
C ASN A 99 10.63 -7.84 9.31
N ARG A 100 9.63 -8.67 8.93
CA ARG A 100 8.77 -9.32 9.92
C ARG A 100 9.54 -10.16 10.92
N ASP A 101 10.62 -10.83 10.51
CA ASP A 101 11.40 -11.66 11.43
C ASP A 101 12.27 -10.82 12.37
N GLN A 102 12.66 -9.61 11.95
CA GLN A 102 13.49 -8.69 12.73
C GLN A 102 12.68 -7.79 13.67
N PHE A 103 11.45 -7.45 13.27
CA PHE A 103 10.60 -6.47 13.95
C PHE A 103 9.32 -7.07 14.51
N LYS A 104 9.24 -8.40 14.62
CA LYS A 104 8.23 -9.07 15.45
C LYS A 104 8.26 -8.47 16.84
N SER A 105 7.10 -7.99 17.29
CA SER A 105 6.90 -7.59 18.68
C SER A 105 7.01 -8.80 19.60
N GLN A 106 6.95 -8.59 20.92
CA GLN A 106 7.02 -9.68 21.90
C GLN A 106 5.88 -10.70 21.76
N ASP A 107 4.74 -10.32 21.19
CA ASP A 107 3.62 -11.23 20.90
C ASP A 107 3.71 -11.86 19.50
N GLY A 108 4.78 -11.59 18.76
CA GLY A 108 5.02 -12.13 17.43
C GLY A 108 4.27 -11.43 16.31
N THR A 109 3.61 -10.29 16.58
CA THR A 109 2.95 -9.51 15.55
C THR A 109 3.91 -8.55 14.85
N TYR A 110 3.66 -8.34 13.56
CA TYR A 110 4.29 -7.28 12.78
C TYR A 110 3.17 -6.43 12.17
N GLU A 111 3.19 -5.13 12.45
CA GLU A 111 2.07 -4.22 12.19
C GLU A 111 2.01 -3.80 10.72
N ALA A 112 1.06 -4.37 9.96
CA ALA A 112 0.86 -4.10 8.54
C ALA A 112 0.63 -2.61 8.23
N ILE A 113 -0.09 -1.90 9.11
CA ILE A 113 -0.34 -0.46 8.97
C ILE A 113 0.99 0.31 9.04
N TRP A 114 1.80 0.06 10.07
CA TRP A 114 3.09 0.72 10.24
C TRP A 114 4.03 0.43 9.06
N PHE A 115 4.10 -0.84 8.64
CA PHE A 115 4.88 -1.22 7.46
C PHE A 115 4.46 -0.44 6.21
N SER A 116 3.14 -0.35 5.95
CA SER A 116 2.63 0.36 4.77
C SER A 116 2.98 1.85 4.77
N GLN A 117 2.97 2.50 5.92
CA GLN A 117 3.35 3.91 6.08
C GLN A 117 4.85 4.11 5.84
N VAL A 118 5.69 3.26 6.44
CA VAL A 118 7.16 3.33 6.26
C VAL A 118 7.53 3.08 4.81
N PHE A 119 6.96 2.05 4.17
CA PHE A 119 7.20 1.78 2.76
C PHE A 119 6.80 2.96 1.89
N THR A 120 5.62 3.55 2.13
CA THR A 120 5.15 4.74 1.40
C THR A 120 6.13 5.90 1.55
N ASP A 121 6.62 6.16 2.76
CA ASP A 121 7.58 7.24 3.02
C ASP A 121 8.91 7.02 2.30
N GLU A 122 9.44 5.79 2.32
CA GLU A 122 10.68 5.47 1.62
C GLU A 122 10.50 5.50 0.09
N TYR A 123 9.37 5.04 -0.43
CA TYR A 123 9.07 5.07 -1.87
C TYR A 123 8.96 6.51 -2.39
N MET A 124 8.31 7.40 -1.65
CA MET A 124 8.04 8.78 -2.09
C MET A 124 9.26 9.72 -1.98
N LYS A 125 10.36 9.27 -1.38
CA LYS A 125 11.62 10.05 -1.35
C LYS A 125 12.19 10.23 -2.74
N LYS A 126 12.75 11.42 -3.01
CA LYS A 126 13.51 11.67 -4.23
C LYS A 126 14.71 10.72 -4.32
N GLY A 127 14.80 9.98 -5.43
CA GLY A 127 15.86 9.01 -5.65
C GLY A 127 15.69 7.70 -4.87
N SER A 128 14.46 7.37 -4.46
CA SER A 128 14.15 6.12 -3.78
C SER A 128 14.75 4.91 -4.50
N GLN A 129 15.24 3.96 -3.71
CA GLN A 129 15.87 2.72 -4.18
C GLN A 129 15.08 1.48 -3.77
N VAL A 130 13.86 1.64 -3.22
CA VAL A 130 13.08 0.53 -2.64
C VAL A 130 12.67 -0.50 -3.69
N ASP A 131 12.55 -0.10 -4.95
CA ASP A 131 12.19 -0.94 -6.10
C ASP A 131 13.23 -0.77 -7.23
N VAL A 132 14.50 -0.67 -6.84
CA VAL A 132 15.65 -0.68 -7.75
C VAL A 132 16.48 -1.93 -7.43
N TRP A 133 16.77 -2.71 -8.46
CA TRP A 133 17.36 -4.03 -8.32
C TRP A 133 18.78 -4.06 -8.88
N PRO A 134 19.81 -4.14 -8.02
CA PRO A 134 21.14 -4.56 -8.44
C PRO A 134 21.10 -5.96 -9.08
N GLU A 135 22.15 -6.30 -9.83
CA GLU A 135 22.27 -7.60 -10.47
C GLU A 135 22.05 -8.76 -9.48
N GLY A 136 21.15 -9.68 -9.85
CA GLY A 136 20.78 -10.84 -9.02
C GLY A 136 19.87 -10.55 -7.82
N ALA A 137 19.65 -9.29 -7.43
CA ALA A 137 18.87 -8.95 -6.25
C ALA A 137 17.38 -9.33 -6.40
N LEU A 138 16.80 -9.13 -7.59
CA LEU A 138 15.40 -9.46 -7.87
C LEU A 138 15.13 -10.97 -7.75
N ASP A 139 16.01 -11.80 -8.30
CA ASP A 139 15.87 -13.25 -8.23
C ASP A 139 16.06 -13.76 -6.79
N ALA A 140 16.97 -13.15 -6.04
CA ALA A 140 17.14 -13.45 -4.63
C ALA A 140 15.88 -13.08 -3.82
N ALA A 141 15.24 -11.94 -4.11
CA ALA A 141 13.98 -11.53 -3.50
C ALA A 141 12.84 -12.53 -3.78
N LYS A 142 12.66 -12.92 -5.04
CA LYS A 142 11.67 -13.94 -5.42
C LYS A 142 11.85 -15.25 -4.65
N LYS A 143 13.09 -15.72 -4.49
CA LYS A 143 13.40 -16.94 -3.71
C LYS A 143 13.02 -16.79 -2.23
N ARG A 144 13.33 -15.65 -1.60
CA ARG A 144 12.97 -15.39 -0.20
C ARG A 144 11.45 -15.36 0.00
N ILE A 145 10.73 -14.66 -0.88
CA ILE A 145 9.27 -14.58 -0.84
C ILE A 145 8.66 -15.99 -0.96
N GLN A 146 9.11 -16.77 -1.94
CA GLN A 146 8.65 -18.14 -2.13
C GLN A 146 8.88 -18.99 -0.87
N GLN A 147 10.07 -18.92 -0.28
CA GLN A 147 10.39 -19.67 0.93
C GLN A 147 9.50 -19.27 2.10
N ALA A 148 9.26 -17.97 2.30
CA ALA A 148 8.45 -17.49 3.41
C ALA A 148 6.97 -17.86 3.24
N GLN A 149 6.44 -17.80 2.02
CA GLN A 149 5.06 -18.22 1.72
C GLN A 149 4.83 -19.71 1.96
N LEU A 150 5.85 -20.55 1.72
CA LEU A 150 5.77 -21.99 2.04
C LEU A 150 5.67 -22.23 3.55
N VAL A 151 6.37 -21.44 4.36
CA VAL A 151 6.30 -21.52 5.83
C VAL A 151 4.94 -21.07 6.35
N ASP A 152 4.34 -20.03 5.75
CA ASP A 152 3.02 -19.54 6.18
C ASP A 152 1.87 -20.50 5.82
N GLN A 153 2.11 -21.48 4.93
CA GLN A 153 1.12 -22.50 4.52
C GLN A 153 1.14 -23.77 5.37
N THR A 154 2.13 -23.93 6.24
CA THR A 154 2.32 -25.10 7.13
C THR A 154 1.89 -24.80 8.55
#